data_AF-A0AAW5RDG7-F1
#
_entry.id   AF-A0AAW5RDG7-F1
#
_cell.length_a   1.000
_cell.length_b   1.000
_cell.length_c   1.000
_cell.angle_alpha   90.00
_cell.angle_beta   90.00
_cell.angle_gamma   90.00
#
_symmetry.space_group_name_H-M   'P 1'
#
loop_
_entity.id
_entity.type
_entity.pdbx_description
1 polymer ?
#
loop_
_entity_poly.entity_id
_entity_poly.type
_entity_poly.pdbx_seq_one_letter_code
_entity_poly.pdbx_strand_id
1 'polypeptide(L)'
;MNLNELQDFIDEELQWRKKEIERLWSSMDYFIDDDLGKLHDSIVKAIILLIYSHWEGFIKKTGKVYFHHISSLNIKTNELSDNFQSFICKYSLHSFISNSSPDKKLWKISDINNFRQDIENRINSNFSINIDLAKEKSKSIIDAQDNLNTSIFKKISTELGLHIYISYESEIDLGLIDNFSTIMKNKTFLHQVLDHTLLNCRNHIAHGNKNDQNKILEHHKLQYLRDLTYLLMNQFRDDILEFSEQQFFLKINQLKKEQYITQKEIEISNNILNLTNSYQQSNIVDISLSAAESIGIDSNIQPSIFSRIKVFFQKLNI
;
A
#
# COMPACT_ATOMS: atom_id res chain seq x y z
N MET A 1 -16.81 14.40 -11.29
CA MET A 1 -15.42 14.19 -11.68
C MET A 1 -15.39 13.18 -12.82
N ASN A 2 -15.01 13.59 -14.02
CA ASN A 2 -14.88 12.68 -15.16
C ASN A 2 -13.60 11.82 -15.07
N LEU A 3 -13.38 10.92 -16.03
CA LEU A 3 -12.23 9.99 -16.02
C LEU A 3 -10.88 10.71 -16.12
N ASN A 4 -10.75 11.73 -16.97
CA ASN A 4 -9.50 12.48 -17.12
C ASN A 4 -9.17 13.24 -15.84
N GLU A 5 -10.16 13.90 -15.24
CA GLU A 5 -9.98 14.58 -13.95
C GLU A 5 -9.54 13.59 -12.86
N LEU A 6 -10.13 12.38 -12.84
CA LEU A 6 -9.74 11.32 -11.92
C LEU A 6 -8.27 10.92 -12.13
N GLN A 7 -7.88 10.68 -13.37
CA GLN A 7 -6.51 10.31 -13.73
C GLN A 7 -5.51 11.39 -13.33
N ASP A 8 -5.75 12.64 -13.75
CA ASP A 8 -4.88 13.78 -13.44
C ASP A 8 -4.69 13.93 -11.93
N PHE A 9 -5.78 13.84 -11.16
CA PHE A 9 -5.72 13.92 -9.71
C PHE A 9 -4.87 12.81 -9.08
N ILE A 10 -5.08 11.55 -9.49
CA ILE A 10 -4.35 10.41 -8.90
C ILE A 10 -2.88 10.44 -9.29
N ASP A 11 -2.57 10.81 -10.53
CA ASP A 11 -1.20 10.93 -11.02
C ASP A 11 -0.46 12.07 -10.30
N GLU A 12 -1.09 13.24 -10.11
CA GLU A 12 -0.53 14.32 -9.30
C GLU A 12 -0.26 13.85 -7.86
N GLU A 13 -1.26 13.23 -7.22
CA GLU A 13 -1.17 12.71 -5.86
C GLU A 13 -0.02 11.72 -5.66
N LEU A 14 0.18 10.83 -6.63
CA LEU A 14 1.26 9.84 -6.58
C LEU A 14 2.62 10.49 -6.83
N GLN A 15 2.70 11.38 -7.82
CA GLN A 15 3.96 12.01 -8.21
C GLN A 15 4.55 12.90 -7.12
N TRP A 16 3.75 13.73 -6.46
CA TRP A 16 4.30 14.63 -5.44
C TRP A 16 4.82 13.87 -4.22
N ARG A 17 4.12 12.79 -3.81
CA ARG A 17 4.55 11.92 -2.70
C ARG A 17 5.88 11.23 -3.00
N LYS A 18 6.03 10.68 -4.21
CA LYS A 18 7.30 10.10 -4.65
C LYS A 18 8.41 11.15 -4.67
N LYS A 19 8.15 12.33 -5.24
CA LYS A 19 9.12 13.45 -5.26
C LYS A 19 9.55 13.87 -3.85
N GLU A 20 8.66 13.86 -2.88
CA GLU A 20 8.98 14.21 -1.50
C GLU A 20 9.88 13.18 -0.82
N ILE A 21 9.59 11.88 -1.00
CA ILE A 21 10.46 10.80 -0.52
C ILE A 21 11.85 10.90 -1.14
N GLU A 22 11.94 11.10 -2.47
CA GLU A 22 13.23 11.17 -3.16
C GLU A 22 14.09 12.38 -2.73
N ARG A 23 13.47 13.49 -2.33
CA ARG A 23 14.21 14.66 -1.79
C ARG A 23 14.92 14.32 -0.48
N LEU A 24 14.23 13.63 0.44
CA LEU A 24 14.85 13.17 1.69
C LEU A 24 15.84 12.03 1.42
N TRP A 25 15.53 11.15 0.48
CA TRP A 25 16.41 10.05 0.07
C TRP A 25 17.78 10.56 -0.39
N SER A 26 17.78 11.55 -1.29
CA SER A 26 19.02 12.17 -1.78
C SER A 26 19.85 12.81 -0.66
N SER A 27 19.19 13.27 0.40
CA SER A 27 19.86 13.82 1.58
C SER A 27 20.49 12.71 2.43
N MET A 28 19.82 11.58 2.59
CA MET A 28 20.35 10.41 3.29
C MET A 28 21.65 9.93 2.65
N ASP A 29 21.66 9.76 1.32
CA ASP A 29 22.82 9.27 0.57
C ASP A 29 24.04 10.20 0.69
N TYR A 30 23.83 11.50 0.92
CA TYR A 30 24.89 12.49 1.11
C TYR A 30 25.57 12.40 2.49
N PHE A 31 24.88 11.92 3.53
CA PHE A 31 25.36 11.93 4.92
C PHE A 31 25.85 10.56 5.41
N ILE A 32 26.27 9.67 4.51
CA ILE A 32 26.74 8.31 4.83
C ILE A 32 28.11 8.31 5.56
N ASP A 33 28.92 9.37 5.47
CA ASP A 33 30.25 9.44 6.11
C ASP A 33 30.19 9.64 7.65
N ASP A 34 31.06 8.90 8.34
CA ASP A 34 31.03 8.51 9.77
C ASP A 34 30.93 9.64 10.83
N ASP A 35 31.19 10.91 10.48
CA ASP A 35 31.11 12.03 11.44
C ASP A 35 29.68 12.57 11.68
N LEU A 36 28.69 12.10 10.90
CA LEU A 36 27.30 12.60 10.92
C LEU A 36 26.24 11.52 11.23
N GLY A 37 26.63 10.37 11.78
CA GLY A 37 25.73 9.21 12.00
C GLY A 37 24.40 9.53 12.72
N LYS A 38 24.38 10.49 13.66
CA LYS A 38 23.13 10.93 14.33
C LYS A 38 22.16 11.66 13.40
N LEU A 39 22.69 12.42 12.44
CA LEU A 39 21.90 13.11 11.42
C LEU A 39 21.36 12.09 10.41
N HIS A 40 22.20 11.16 9.95
CA HIS A 40 21.80 10.04 9.09
C HIS A 40 20.63 9.26 9.71
N ASP A 41 20.75 8.82 10.97
CA ASP A 41 19.67 8.12 11.69
C ASP A 41 18.36 8.93 11.76
N SER A 42 18.47 10.25 11.92
CA SER A 42 17.32 11.13 11.98
C SER A 42 16.63 11.24 10.62
N ILE A 43 17.42 11.26 9.52
CA ILE A 43 16.91 11.26 8.15
C ILE A 43 16.25 9.92 7.82
N VAL A 44 16.88 8.78 8.16
CA VAL A 44 16.29 7.44 7.98
C VAL A 44 14.93 7.34 8.67
N LYS A 45 14.83 7.80 9.92
CA LYS A 45 13.54 7.84 10.65
C LYS A 45 12.53 8.73 9.95
N ALA A 46 12.94 9.90 9.46
CA ALA A 46 12.07 10.80 8.72
C ALA A 46 11.54 10.14 7.43
N ILE A 47 12.39 9.44 6.67
CA ILE A 47 12.02 8.70 5.46
C ILE A 47 10.99 7.62 5.79
N ILE A 48 11.21 6.80 6.82
CA ILE A 48 10.25 5.74 7.23
C ILE A 48 8.88 6.34 7.55
N LEU A 49 8.85 7.41 8.36
CA LEU A 49 7.61 8.10 8.71
C LEU A 49 6.93 8.67 7.47
N LEU A 50 7.71 9.22 6.54
CA LEU A 50 7.22 9.80 5.30
C LEU A 50 6.59 8.74 4.39
N ILE A 51 7.29 7.61 4.15
CA ILE A 51 6.78 6.47 3.37
C ILE A 51 5.43 6.01 3.94
N TYR A 52 5.33 5.79 5.26
CA TYR A 52 4.07 5.38 5.88
C TYR A 52 2.97 6.42 5.71
N SER A 53 3.26 7.70 5.99
CA SER A 53 2.27 8.77 5.89
C SER A 53 1.75 8.96 4.46
N HIS A 54 2.62 8.81 3.46
CA HIS A 54 2.26 8.89 2.05
C HIS A 54 1.47 7.69 1.57
N TRP A 55 1.85 6.47 1.96
CA TRP A 55 1.06 5.27 1.74
C TRP A 55 -0.36 5.44 2.27
N GLU A 56 -0.49 5.78 3.54
CA GLU A 56 -1.80 5.96 4.18
C GLU A 56 -2.62 7.07 3.52
N GLY A 57 -2.01 8.25 3.35
CA GLY A 57 -2.68 9.40 2.77
C GLY A 57 -3.13 9.13 1.33
N PHE A 58 -2.30 8.46 0.53
CA PHE A 58 -2.62 8.14 -0.86
C PHE A 58 -3.82 7.20 -0.97
N ILE A 59 -3.78 6.04 -0.30
CA ILE A 59 -4.89 5.07 -0.36
C ILE A 59 -6.20 5.71 0.10
N LYS A 60 -6.19 6.42 1.24
CA LYS A 60 -7.39 7.06 1.79
C LYS A 60 -7.91 8.16 0.86
N LYS A 61 -7.04 9.00 0.28
CA LYS A 61 -7.45 10.11 -0.59
C LYS A 61 -7.96 9.61 -1.94
N THR A 62 -7.20 8.75 -2.60
CA THR A 62 -7.54 8.16 -3.89
C THR A 62 -8.85 7.36 -3.81
N GLY A 63 -9.07 6.59 -2.73
CA GLY A 63 -10.34 5.90 -2.52
C GLY A 63 -11.56 6.84 -2.38
N LYS A 64 -11.41 7.96 -1.66
CA LYS A 64 -12.48 8.98 -1.56
C LYS A 64 -12.80 9.58 -2.93
N VAL A 65 -11.77 9.89 -3.70
CA VAL A 65 -11.91 10.50 -5.03
C VAL A 65 -12.54 9.51 -6.03
N TYR A 66 -12.19 8.23 -5.95
CA TYR A 66 -12.84 7.19 -6.75
C TYR A 66 -14.35 7.08 -6.46
N PHE A 67 -14.78 7.05 -5.18
CA PHE A 67 -16.21 7.10 -4.88
C PHE A 67 -16.89 8.37 -5.43
N HIS A 68 -16.19 9.52 -5.40
CA HIS A 68 -16.71 10.78 -5.94
C HIS A 68 -16.87 10.71 -7.46
N HIS A 69 -15.91 10.10 -8.15
CA HIS A 69 -16.00 9.80 -9.58
C HIS A 69 -17.25 8.96 -9.88
N ILE A 70 -17.42 7.80 -9.25
CA ILE A 70 -18.57 6.92 -9.47
C ILE A 70 -19.90 7.62 -9.16
N SER A 71 -19.97 8.39 -8.07
CA SER A 71 -21.16 9.17 -7.73
C SER A 71 -21.50 10.21 -8.79
N SER A 72 -20.50 10.80 -9.44
CA SER A 72 -20.73 11.80 -10.49
C SER A 72 -21.19 11.24 -11.83
N LEU A 73 -21.10 9.92 -12.02
CA LEU A 73 -21.62 9.24 -13.22
C LEU A 73 -23.15 9.09 -13.23
N ASN A 74 -23.83 9.40 -12.10
CA ASN A 74 -25.30 9.35 -11.98
C ASN A 74 -25.92 7.97 -12.34
N ILE A 75 -25.21 6.89 -12.02
CA ILE A 75 -25.65 5.51 -12.26
C ILE A 75 -26.59 5.06 -11.14
N LYS A 76 -27.62 4.25 -11.44
CA LYS A 76 -28.47 3.68 -10.39
C LYS A 76 -27.71 2.69 -9.53
N THR A 77 -27.89 2.75 -8.21
CA THR A 77 -27.15 1.88 -7.28
C THR A 77 -27.37 0.39 -7.57
N ASN A 78 -28.57 0.00 -8.02
CA ASN A 78 -28.89 -1.38 -8.39
C ASN A 78 -28.18 -1.89 -9.67
N GLU A 79 -27.61 -1.01 -10.50
CA GLU A 79 -26.79 -1.33 -11.68
C GLU A 79 -25.31 -1.52 -11.32
N LEU A 80 -24.87 -0.94 -10.19
CA LEU A 80 -23.51 -1.10 -9.66
C LEU A 80 -23.30 -2.48 -9.04
N SER A 81 -22.04 -2.91 -8.98
CA SER A 81 -21.62 -4.16 -8.35
C SER A 81 -22.00 -4.23 -6.86
N ASP A 82 -22.04 -5.45 -6.33
CA ASP A 82 -22.62 -5.72 -5.01
C ASP A 82 -21.90 -5.04 -3.85
N ASN A 83 -20.62 -4.70 -4.00
CA ASN A 83 -19.90 -3.90 -3.01
C ASN A 83 -20.54 -2.50 -2.83
N PHE A 84 -20.98 -1.83 -3.90
CA PHE A 84 -21.58 -0.49 -3.81
C PHE A 84 -22.98 -0.54 -3.20
N GLN A 85 -23.78 -1.55 -3.56
CA GLN A 85 -25.07 -1.80 -2.92
C GLN A 85 -24.90 -2.12 -1.43
N SER A 86 -23.94 -2.99 -1.10
CA SER A 86 -23.60 -3.34 0.29
C SER A 86 -23.08 -2.13 1.07
N PHE A 87 -22.30 -1.26 0.41
CA PHE A 87 -21.83 -0.01 0.99
C PHE A 87 -23.00 0.91 1.35
N ILE A 88 -23.99 1.06 0.46
CA ILE A 88 -25.20 1.84 0.75
C ILE A 88 -25.99 1.23 1.92
N CYS A 89 -26.17 -0.09 1.95
CA CYS A 89 -26.82 -0.77 3.07
C CYS A 89 -26.08 -0.52 4.39
N LYS A 90 -24.74 -0.63 4.38
CA LYS A 90 -23.88 -0.35 5.55
C LYS A 90 -24.01 1.10 6.01
N TYR A 91 -24.02 2.05 5.07
CA TYR A 91 -24.17 3.47 5.37
C TYR A 91 -25.54 3.78 6.01
N SER A 92 -26.62 3.29 5.41
CA SER A 92 -27.98 3.42 5.97
C SER A 92 -28.09 2.78 7.34
N LEU A 93 -27.48 1.60 7.54
CA LEU A 93 -27.48 0.91 8.84
C LEU A 93 -26.75 1.74 9.90
N HIS A 94 -25.58 2.30 9.57
CA HIS A 94 -24.83 3.15 10.49
C HIS A 94 -25.65 4.41 10.86
N SER A 95 -26.29 5.05 9.88
CA SER A 95 -27.17 6.20 10.10
C SER A 95 -28.34 5.84 11.02
N PHE A 96 -29.00 4.70 10.75
CA PHE A 96 -30.09 4.21 11.58
C PHE A 96 -29.64 3.96 13.02
N ILE A 97 -28.54 3.25 13.24
CA ILE A 97 -28.01 2.96 14.59
C ILE A 97 -27.63 4.25 15.31
N SER A 98 -26.98 5.20 14.62
CA SER A 98 -26.53 6.46 15.22
C SER A 98 -27.67 7.36 15.67
N ASN A 99 -28.80 7.32 14.95
CA ASN A 99 -29.98 8.12 15.24
C ASN A 99 -31.03 7.40 16.10
N SER A 100 -30.82 6.12 16.40
CA SER A 100 -31.75 5.30 17.19
C SER A 100 -31.34 5.23 18.65
N SER A 101 -32.27 4.78 19.49
CA SER A 101 -31.97 4.42 20.88
C SER A 101 -30.84 3.38 20.95
N PRO A 102 -29.84 3.54 21.84
CA PRO A 102 -28.86 2.50 22.12
C PRO A 102 -29.49 1.20 22.64
N ASP A 103 -30.61 1.29 23.36
CA ASP A 103 -31.40 0.11 23.75
C ASP A 103 -32.27 -0.35 22.57
N LYS A 104 -31.86 -1.47 21.96
CA LYS A 104 -32.52 -2.09 20.80
C LYS A 104 -33.96 -2.52 21.08
N LYS A 105 -34.33 -2.74 22.35
CA LYS A 105 -35.71 -3.11 22.72
C LYS A 105 -36.70 -1.96 22.51
N LEU A 106 -36.21 -0.72 22.45
CA LEU A 106 -37.02 0.47 22.22
C LEU A 106 -37.26 0.76 20.73
N TRP A 107 -36.63 0.01 19.82
CA TRP A 107 -36.81 0.18 18.39
C TRP A 107 -38.23 -0.23 17.99
N LYS A 108 -38.97 0.70 17.39
CA LYS A 108 -40.35 0.45 16.96
C LYS A 108 -40.34 -0.18 15.57
N ILE A 109 -41.39 -0.94 15.26
CA ILE A 109 -41.61 -1.47 13.91
C ILE A 109 -41.62 -0.34 12.86
N SER A 110 -42.13 0.84 13.21
CA SER A 110 -42.08 2.03 12.35
C SER A 110 -40.66 2.47 12.00
N ASP A 111 -39.73 2.39 12.95
CA ASP A 111 -38.34 2.80 12.76
C ASP A 111 -37.65 1.82 11.81
N ILE A 112 -37.92 0.52 11.98
CA ILE A 112 -37.43 -0.54 11.08
C ILE A 112 -38.03 -0.40 9.68
N ASN A 113 -39.32 -0.08 9.56
CA ASN A 113 -39.96 0.15 8.27
C ASN A 113 -39.36 1.35 7.53
N ASN A 114 -39.10 2.46 8.25
CA ASN A 114 -38.44 3.65 7.69
C ASN A 114 -37.02 3.30 7.21
N PHE A 115 -36.26 2.54 8.00
CA PHE A 115 -34.94 2.06 7.62
C PHE A 115 -34.99 1.18 6.35
N ARG A 116 -35.93 0.22 6.28
CA ARG A 116 -36.12 -0.61 5.09
C ARG A 116 -36.42 0.23 3.86
N GLN A 117 -37.30 1.22 3.99
CA GLN A 117 -37.68 2.09 2.90
C GLN A 117 -36.53 3.03 2.47
N ASP A 118 -35.69 3.50 3.40
CA ASP A 118 -34.47 4.25 3.07
C ASP A 118 -33.51 3.42 2.22
N ILE A 119 -33.26 2.16 2.59
CA ILE A 119 -32.43 1.26 1.77
C ILE A 119 -33.04 1.07 0.39
N GLU A 120 -34.32 0.71 0.31
CA GLU A 120 -35.01 0.45 -0.96
C GLU A 120 -34.96 1.68 -1.87
N ASN A 121 -35.20 2.87 -1.32
CA ASN A 121 -35.12 4.12 -2.06
C ASN A 121 -33.69 4.38 -2.57
N ARG A 122 -32.68 4.19 -1.72
CA ARG A 122 -31.27 4.42 -2.11
C ARG A 122 -30.80 3.45 -3.19
N ILE A 123 -31.15 2.17 -3.06
CA ILE A 123 -30.82 1.12 -4.05
C ILE A 123 -31.45 1.43 -5.41
N ASN A 124 -32.68 1.95 -5.43
CA ASN A 124 -33.38 2.29 -6.67
C ASN A 124 -33.07 3.70 -7.20
N SER A 125 -32.34 4.51 -6.44
CA SER A 125 -31.88 5.85 -6.83
C SER A 125 -30.45 5.84 -7.38
N ASN A 126 -30.06 6.95 -8.00
CA ASN A 126 -28.68 7.17 -8.43
C ASN A 126 -27.73 7.10 -7.23
N PHE A 127 -26.61 6.42 -7.41
CA PHE A 127 -25.58 6.29 -6.41
C PHE A 127 -25.03 7.67 -6.03
N SER A 128 -25.28 8.05 -4.79
CA SER A 128 -24.91 9.36 -4.28
C SER A 128 -24.33 9.23 -2.88
N ILE A 129 -23.07 9.62 -2.73
CA ILE A 129 -22.42 9.74 -1.44
C ILE A 129 -21.95 11.18 -1.28
N ASN A 130 -22.28 11.80 -0.15
CA ASN A 130 -21.72 13.10 0.19
C ASN A 130 -20.27 12.91 0.67
N ILE A 131 -19.32 13.13 -0.24
CA ILE A 131 -17.89 13.02 0.03
C ILE A 131 -17.35 14.42 0.24
N ASP A 132 -17.06 14.75 1.48
CA ASP A 132 -16.31 15.96 1.79
C ASP A 132 -14.83 15.71 1.48
N LEU A 133 -14.42 16.06 0.26
CA LEU A 133 -13.04 15.93 -0.21
C LEU A 133 -12.06 16.83 0.56
N ALA A 134 -12.55 17.88 1.22
CA ALA A 134 -11.77 18.82 2.02
C ALA A 134 -11.59 18.34 3.48
N LYS A 135 -12.51 17.52 4.00
CA LYS A 135 -12.36 16.91 5.32
C LYS A 135 -11.61 15.58 5.25
N GLU A 136 -10.36 15.61 5.68
CA GLU A 136 -9.59 14.38 5.96
C GLU A 136 -10.31 13.47 6.95
N LYS A 137 -11.03 14.04 7.93
CA LYS A 137 -11.72 13.36 9.04
C LYS A 137 -13.21 13.06 8.78
N SER A 138 -13.57 12.59 7.60
CA SER A 138 -14.92 12.06 7.34
C SER A 138 -15.06 10.65 7.92
N LYS A 139 -15.72 10.49 9.06
CA LYS A 139 -15.95 9.18 9.71
C LYS A 139 -16.73 8.16 8.87
N SER A 140 -17.31 8.54 7.73
CA SER A 140 -18.39 7.78 7.09
C SER A 140 -18.00 6.93 5.87
N ILE A 141 -16.85 7.14 5.22
CA ILE A 141 -16.57 6.50 3.91
C ILE A 141 -15.29 5.66 3.96
N ILE A 142 -14.18 6.27 4.34
CA ILE A 142 -12.92 5.59 4.62
C ILE A 142 -12.48 6.09 5.99
N ASP A 143 -12.48 5.20 6.97
CA ASP A 143 -12.18 5.57 8.36
C ASP A 143 -10.75 6.15 8.43
N ALA A 144 -10.67 7.42 8.79
CA ALA A 144 -9.41 8.13 8.90
C ALA A 144 -8.76 7.94 10.28
N GLN A 145 -9.45 7.35 11.27
CA GLN A 145 -8.96 7.25 12.65
C GLN A 145 -8.02 6.06 12.87
N ASP A 146 -8.17 5.00 12.07
CA ASP A 146 -7.32 3.82 12.19
C ASP A 146 -6.08 3.92 11.28
N ASN A 147 -4.94 3.43 11.82
CA ASN A 147 -3.67 3.27 11.11
C ASN A 147 -3.86 2.33 9.91
N LEU A 148 -3.40 2.69 8.72
CA LEU A 148 -3.56 1.83 7.54
C LEU A 148 -2.68 0.57 7.58
N ASN A 149 -3.23 -0.52 8.14
CA ASN A 149 -2.66 -1.87 8.14
C ASN A 149 -3.28 -2.75 7.04
N THR A 150 -2.85 -4.01 6.91
CA THR A 150 -3.37 -4.95 5.90
C THR A 150 -4.88 -5.12 5.97
N SER A 151 -5.44 -5.27 7.18
CA SER A 151 -6.89 -5.45 7.37
C SER A 151 -7.69 -4.24 6.87
N ILE A 152 -7.21 -3.04 7.20
CA ILE A 152 -7.87 -1.79 6.79
C ILE A 152 -7.71 -1.53 5.31
N PHE A 153 -6.53 -1.82 4.73
CA PHE A 153 -6.33 -1.75 3.28
C PHE A 153 -7.32 -2.67 2.54
N LYS A 154 -7.44 -3.94 2.96
CA LYS A 154 -8.42 -4.88 2.38
C LYS A 154 -9.86 -4.39 2.52
N LYS A 155 -10.22 -3.86 3.69
CA LYS A 155 -11.54 -3.26 3.92
C LYS A 155 -11.81 -2.12 2.94
N ILE A 156 -10.88 -1.20 2.77
CA ILE A 156 -11.01 -0.09 1.81
C ILE A 156 -11.16 -0.63 0.39
N SER A 157 -10.26 -1.51 -0.06
CA SER A 157 -10.31 -2.06 -1.42
C SER A 157 -11.62 -2.79 -1.71
N THR A 158 -12.12 -3.59 -0.76
CA THR A 158 -13.41 -4.30 -0.91
C THR A 158 -14.60 -3.35 -0.92
N GLU A 159 -14.59 -2.28 -0.12
CA GLU A 159 -15.62 -1.24 -0.17
C GLU A 159 -15.65 -0.50 -1.52
N LEU A 160 -14.46 -0.22 -2.09
CA LEU A 160 -14.30 0.35 -3.42
C LEU A 160 -14.65 -0.66 -4.55
N GLY A 161 -14.79 -1.95 -4.23
CA GLY A 161 -15.08 -3.00 -5.20
C GLY A 161 -13.87 -3.46 -6.00
N LEU A 162 -12.67 -3.09 -5.55
CA LEU A 162 -11.39 -3.54 -6.08
C LEU A 162 -11.09 -4.97 -5.63
N HIS A 163 -10.22 -5.64 -6.38
CA HIS A 163 -9.81 -7.00 -6.09
C HIS A 163 -8.62 -7.04 -5.11
N ILE A 164 -8.58 -8.06 -4.25
CA ILE A 164 -7.40 -8.38 -3.45
C ILE A 164 -6.77 -9.62 -4.06
N TYR A 165 -5.63 -9.41 -4.72
CA TYR A 165 -4.90 -10.43 -5.46
C TYR A 165 -4.35 -11.53 -4.54
N ILE A 166 -4.36 -12.76 -5.04
CA ILE A 166 -3.87 -13.95 -4.33
C ILE A 166 -2.38 -13.80 -4.00
N SER A 167 -1.61 -13.14 -4.88
CA SER A 167 -0.20 -12.83 -4.69
C SER A 167 0.06 -11.98 -3.44
N TYR A 168 -0.89 -11.14 -3.02
CA TYR A 168 -0.78 -10.39 -1.77
C TYR A 168 -0.95 -11.26 -0.52
N GLU A 169 -1.68 -12.37 -0.64
CA GLU A 169 -1.92 -13.36 0.41
C GLU A 169 -0.96 -14.55 0.33
N SER A 170 -0.04 -14.56 -0.63
CA SER A 170 0.93 -15.63 -0.75
C SER A 170 2.06 -15.46 0.26
N GLU A 171 2.49 -16.56 0.87
CA GLU A 171 3.67 -16.55 1.74
C GLU A 171 4.94 -16.37 0.91
N ILE A 172 5.77 -15.40 1.31
CA ILE A 172 7.03 -15.09 0.65
C ILE A 172 7.99 -14.52 1.67
N ASP A 173 9.23 -15.00 1.75
CA ASP A 173 10.21 -14.40 2.66
C ASP A 173 10.83 -13.14 2.02
N LEU A 174 10.46 -11.98 2.51
CA LEU A 174 11.02 -10.72 2.01
C LEU A 174 12.36 -10.38 2.64
N GLY A 175 12.81 -11.05 3.71
CA GLY A 175 14.09 -10.72 4.37
C GLY A 175 14.19 -9.28 4.88
N LEU A 176 13.08 -8.56 5.02
CA LEU A 176 13.05 -7.15 5.43
C LEU A 176 13.52 -6.95 6.87
N ILE A 177 13.40 -7.96 7.74
CA ILE A 177 13.82 -7.84 9.13
C ILE A 177 14.36 -9.16 9.68
N ASP A 178 15.62 -9.16 10.15
CA ASP A 178 16.36 -10.38 10.54
C ASP A 178 15.85 -11.00 11.85
N ASN A 179 15.27 -10.18 12.73
CA ASN A 179 14.93 -10.56 14.11
C ASN A 179 13.46 -10.93 14.34
N PHE A 180 12.62 -10.98 13.29
CA PHE A 180 11.18 -11.25 13.44
C PHE A 180 10.74 -12.68 13.09
N SER A 181 11.68 -13.54 12.70
CA SER A 181 11.40 -14.87 12.11
C SER A 181 10.74 -15.89 13.05
N THR A 182 10.66 -15.63 14.37
CA THR A 182 10.13 -16.60 15.35
C THR A 182 8.78 -16.25 16.01
N ILE A 183 8.24 -15.03 15.84
CA ILE A 183 7.03 -14.57 16.57
C ILE A 183 5.87 -14.14 15.64
N MET A 184 6.15 -13.84 14.37
CA MET A 184 5.14 -13.35 13.43
C MET A 184 4.23 -14.47 12.94
N LYS A 185 2.92 -14.39 13.24
CA LYS A 185 1.93 -15.41 12.88
C LYS A 185 1.53 -15.44 11.40
N ASN A 186 1.72 -14.35 10.67
CA ASN A 186 1.25 -14.21 9.28
C ASN A 186 2.39 -13.88 8.32
N LYS A 187 2.73 -14.79 7.41
CA LYS A 187 3.86 -14.64 6.48
C LYS A 187 3.45 -14.18 5.08
N THR A 188 2.23 -13.72 4.90
CA THR A 188 1.79 -13.21 3.59
C THR A 188 2.55 -11.94 3.20
N PHE A 189 2.74 -11.74 1.90
CA PHE A 189 3.38 -10.55 1.33
C PHE A 189 2.87 -9.25 1.97
N LEU A 190 1.55 -9.06 1.99
CA LEU A 190 0.94 -7.81 2.43
C LEU A 190 1.20 -7.52 3.92
N HIS A 191 1.11 -8.54 4.78
CA HIS A 191 1.40 -8.39 6.21
C HIS A 191 2.88 -8.09 6.46
N GLN A 192 3.78 -8.69 5.69
CA GLN A 192 5.21 -8.41 5.82
C GLN A 192 5.56 -6.98 5.44
N VAL A 193 4.97 -6.44 4.38
CA VAL A 193 5.20 -5.05 3.96
C VAL A 193 4.55 -4.07 4.92
N LEU A 194 3.23 -4.20 5.14
CA LEU A 194 2.44 -3.17 5.82
C LEU A 194 2.51 -3.26 7.35
N ASP A 195 2.21 -4.43 7.90
CA ASP A 195 2.05 -4.59 9.35
C ASP A 195 3.39 -4.78 10.05
N HIS A 196 4.19 -5.71 9.53
CA HIS A 196 5.40 -6.18 10.20
C HIS A 196 6.57 -5.24 10.02
N THR A 197 6.62 -4.54 8.88
CA THR A 197 7.67 -3.58 8.55
C THR A 197 7.16 -2.15 8.67
N LEU A 198 6.34 -1.66 7.74
CA LEU A 198 6.06 -0.22 7.61
C LEU A 198 5.39 0.38 8.86
N LEU A 199 4.27 -0.20 9.30
CA LEU A 199 3.53 0.27 10.47
C LEU A 199 4.33 0.05 11.76
N ASN A 200 5.02 -1.08 11.89
CA ASN A 200 5.84 -1.38 13.06
C ASN A 200 7.00 -0.39 13.21
N CYS A 201 7.76 -0.14 12.13
CA CYS A 201 8.83 0.87 12.14
C CYS A 201 8.26 2.26 12.45
N ARG A 202 7.14 2.65 11.85
CA ARG A 202 6.47 3.92 12.17
C ARG A 202 6.10 4.02 13.64
N ASN A 203 5.46 3.00 14.21
CA ASN A 203 5.04 3.01 15.62
C ASN A 203 6.25 3.04 16.55
N HIS A 204 7.30 2.29 16.24
CA HIS A 204 8.54 2.29 17.00
C HIS A 204 9.16 3.70 17.08
N ILE A 205 9.23 4.39 15.93
CA ILE A 205 9.75 5.76 15.85
C ILE A 205 8.83 6.74 16.58
N ALA A 206 7.52 6.69 16.31
CA ALA A 206 6.54 7.62 16.88
C ALA A 206 6.41 7.52 18.41
N HIS A 207 6.61 6.34 18.98
CA HIS A 207 6.58 6.13 20.44
C HIS A 207 7.92 6.39 21.14
N GLY A 208 8.99 6.71 20.39
CA GLY A 208 10.27 7.15 20.95
C GLY A 208 11.05 6.06 21.70
N ASN A 209 10.86 4.79 21.33
CA ASN A 209 11.56 3.67 21.95
C ASN A 209 13.07 3.77 21.65
N LYS A 210 13.85 4.25 22.62
CA LYS A 210 15.28 4.58 22.46
C LYS A 210 16.23 3.39 22.25
N ASN A 211 15.76 2.15 22.46
CA ASN A 211 16.66 1.02 22.77
C ASN A 211 16.63 -0.16 21.78
N ASP A 212 15.95 -0.07 20.64
CA ASP A 212 15.94 -1.15 19.64
C ASP A 212 16.66 -0.69 18.36
N GLN A 213 18.00 -0.69 18.38
CA GLN A 213 18.81 -0.46 17.17
C GLN A 213 18.46 -1.44 16.05
N ASN A 214 17.98 -2.64 16.42
CA ASN A 214 17.55 -3.71 15.52
C ASN A 214 16.22 -3.45 14.76
N LYS A 215 15.58 -2.28 14.93
CA LYS A 215 14.31 -1.91 14.26
C LYS A 215 14.44 -0.77 13.26
N ILE A 216 15.61 -0.13 13.17
CA ILE A 216 15.91 0.82 12.11
C ILE A 216 16.41 -0.01 10.92
N LEU A 217 15.74 0.12 9.78
CA LEU A 217 16.12 -0.61 8.59
C LEU A 217 17.44 -0.07 8.05
N GLU A 218 18.37 -0.98 7.74
CA GLU A 218 19.56 -0.67 6.97
C GLU A 218 19.18 -0.12 5.59
N HIS A 219 20.10 0.62 4.96
CA HIS A 219 19.85 1.35 3.70
C HIS A 219 19.19 0.47 2.63
N HIS A 220 19.76 -0.71 2.35
CA HIS A 220 19.22 -1.64 1.35
C HIS A 220 17.80 -2.10 1.67
N LYS A 221 17.51 -2.43 2.93
CA LYS A 221 16.18 -2.88 3.39
C LYS A 221 15.17 -1.74 3.39
N LEU A 222 15.60 -0.52 3.70
CA LEU A 222 14.76 0.67 3.58
C LEU A 222 14.42 0.93 2.11
N GLN A 223 15.39 0.76 1.20
CA GLN A 223 15.18 0.92 -0.23
C GLN A 223 14.18 -0.11 -0.75
N TYR A 224 14.33 -1.35 -0.29
CA TYR A 224 13.41 -2.42 -0.64
C TYR A 224 11.99 -2.12 -0.14
N LEU A 225 11.83 -1.69 1.12
CA LEU A 225 10.53 -1.30 1.67
C LEU A 225 9.89 -0.15 0.88
N ARG A 226 10.67 0.86 0.49
CA ARG A 226 10.20 1.97 -0.35
C ARG A 226 9.65 1.44 -1.67
N ASP A 227 10.41 0.60 -2.36
CA ASP A 227 10.04 0.10 -3.68
C ASP A 227 8.81 -0.83 -3.61
N LEU A 228 8.70 -1.66 -2.56
CA LEU A 228 7.51 -2.45 -2.27
C LEU A 228 6.27 -1.58 -2.01
N THR A 229 6.45 -0.48 -1.27
CA THR A 229 5.37 0.48 -1.02
C THR A 229 4.96 1.18 -2.31
N TYR A 230 5.91 1.58 -3.15
CA TYR A 230 5.63 2.14 -4.48
C TYR A 230 4.90 1.14 -5.37
N LEU A 231 5.28 -0.14 -5.35
CA LEU A 231 4.58 -1.20 -6.09
C LEU A 231 3.10 -1.24 -5.68
N LEU A 232 2.80 -1.26 -4.39
CA LEU A 232 1.43 -1.26 -3.87
C LEU A 232 0.66 0.03 -4.27
N MET A 233 1.28 1.21 -4.17
CA MET A 233 0.65 2.48 -4.54
C MET A 233 0.38 2.57 -6.05
N ASN A 234 1.34 2.16 -6.88
CA ASN A 234 1.17 2.12 -8.33
C ASN A 234 0.04 1.17 -8.72
N GLN A 235 0.02 -0.04 -8.15
CA GLN A 235 -1.01 -1.02 -8.46
C GLN A 235 -2.40 -0.52 -8.04
N PHE A 236 -2.53 0.10 -6.86
CA PHE A 236 -3.80 0.69 -6.43
C PHE A 236 -4.29 1.81 -7.35
N ARG A 237 -3.38 2.64 -7.87
CA ARG A 237 -3.69 3.63 -8.92
C ARG A 237 -4.19 2.93 -10.18
N ASP A 238 -3.41 1.97 -10.71
CA ASP A 238 -3.72 1.29 -11.96
C ASP A 238 -5.08 0.57 -11.87
N ASP A 239 -5.37 -0.08 -10.74
CA ASP A 239 -6.66 -0.72 -10.50
C ASP A 239 -7.81 0.28 -10.53
N ILE A 240 -7.67 1.43 -9.88
CA ILE A 240 -8.73 2.45 -9.88
C ILE A 240 -8.96 3.00 -11.29
N LEU A 241 -7.89 3.29 -12.04
CA LEU A 241 -7.99 3.85 -13.38
C LEU A 241 -8.61 2.83 -14.35
N GLU A 242 -8.11 1.59 -14.36
CA GLU A 242 -8.63 0.55 -15.24
C GLU A 242 -10.09 0.20 -14.88
N PHE A 243 -10.43 0.10 -13.59
CA PHE A 243 -11.81 -0.16 -13.19
C PHE A 243 -12.75 0.98 -13.59
N SER A 244 -12.25 2.22 -13.60
CA SER A 244 -13.01 3.39 -14.04
C SER A 244 -13.20 3.38 -15.56
N GLU A 245 -12.13 3.12 -16.31
CA GLU A 245 -12.12 3.09 -17.78
C GLU A 245 -12.99 1.95 -18.33
N GLN A 246 -12.80 0.73 -17.83
CA GLN A 246 -13.55 -0.46 -18.26
C GLN A 246 -14.92 -0.58 -17.57
N GLN A 247 -15.24 0.33 -16.66
CA GLN A 247 -16.49 0.35 -15.90
C GLN A 247 -16.76 -0.97 -15.16
N PHE A 248 -15.73 -1.55 -14.54
CA PHE A 248 -15.83 -2.80 -13.77
C PHE A 248 -16.65 -2.67 -12.48
N PHE A 249 -17.06 -1.46 -12.13
CA PHE A 249 -18.05 -1.17 -11.09
C PHE A 249 -19.50 -1.47 -11.53
N LEU A 250 -19.76 -1.77 -12.81
CA LEU A 250 -21.08 -2.15 -13.30
C LEU A 250 -21.27 -3.67 -13.29
N LYS A 251 -22.44 -4.14 -12.87
CA LYS A 251 -22.80 -5.58 -12.89
C LYS A 251 -22.66 -6.22 -14.26
N ILE A 252 -23.01 -5.48 -15.31
CA ILE A 252 -22.97 -5.98 -16.68
C ILE A 252 -21.55 -6.36 -17.14
N ASN A 253 -20.52 -5.78 -16.51
CA ASN A 253 -19.12 -6.00 -16.85
C ASN A 253 -18.44 -7.06 -15.95
N GLN A 254 -19.19 -7.77 -15.11
CA GLN A 254 -18.65 -8.74 -14.15
C GLN A 254 -17.75 -9.81 -14.81
N LEU A 255 -18.17 -10.40 -15.94
CA LEU A 255 -17.37 -11.41 -16.64
C LEU A 255 -16.05 -10.84 -17.19
N LYS A 256 -16.08 -9.61 -17.74
CA LYS A 256 -14.88 -8.92 -18.22
C LYS A 256 -13.93 -8.60 -17.07
N LYS A 257 -14.49 -8.16 -15.94
CA LYS A 257 -13.75 -7.91 -14.70
C LYS A 257 -13.02 -9.17 -14.23
N GLU A 258 -13.68 -10.32 -14.19
CA GLU A 258 -13.07 -11.60 -13.78
C GLU A 258 -11.92 -12.03 -14.69
N GLN A 259 -12.08 -11.86 -16.01
CA GLN A 259 -11.01 -12.12 -16.98
C GLN A 259 -9.82 -11.19 -16.79
N TYR A 260 -10.07 -9.88 -16.62
CA TYR A 260 -9.02 -8.89 -16.34
C TYR A 260 -8.27 -9.23 -15.06
N ILE A 261 -8.98 -9.51 -13.96
CA ILE A 261 -8.37 -9.87 -12.67
C ILE A 261 -7.44 -11.08 -12.81
N THR A 262 -7.87 -12.11 -13.55
CA THR A 262 -7.07 -13.32 -13.76
C THR A 262 -5.76 -13.02 -14.49
N GLN A 263 -5.80 -12.14 -15.48
CA GLN A 263 -4.58 -11.70 -16.20
C GLN A 263 -3.70 -10.84 -15.31
N LYS A 264 -4.30 -9.91 -14.57
CA LYS A 264 -3.58 -8.97 -13.70
C LYS A 264 -2.91 -9.66 -12.51
N GLU A 265 -3.50 -10.75 -12.01
CA GLU A 265 -2.90 -11.60 -10.97
C GLU A 265 -1.51 -12.12 -11.39
N ILE A 266 -1.37 -12.58 -12.64
CA ILE A 266 -0.10 -13.08 -13.18
C ILE A 266 0.92 -11.95 -13.25
N GLU A 267 0.51 -10.77 -13.72
CA GLU A 267 1.38 -9.60 -13.79
C GLU A 267 1.88 -9.18 -12.41
N ILE A 268 1.00 -9.08 -11.42
CA ILE A 268 1.33 -8.70 -10.04
C ILE A 268 2.26 -9.73 -9.41
N SER A 269 1.97 -11.02 -9.60
CA SER A 269 2.84 -12.10 -9.13
C SER A 269 4.26 -11.95 -9.67
N ASN A 270 4.40 -11.72 -10.97
CA ASN A 270 5.69 -11.50 -11.62
C ASN A 270 6.39 -10.23 -11.12
N ASN A 271 5.65 -9.13 -10.94
CA ASN A 271 6.21 -7.87 -10.44
C ASN A 271 6.78 -8.03 -9.02
N ILE A 272 6.04 -8.70 -8.13
CA ILE A 272 6.50 -9.02 -6.77
C ILE A 272 7.74 -9.91 -6.81
N LEU A 273 7.71 -10.98 -7.60
CA LEU A 273 8.82 -11.92 -7.69
C LEU A 273 10.08 -11.26 -8.27
N ASN A 274 9.95 -10.47 -9.33
CA ASN A 274 11.07 -9.77 -9.96
C ASN A 274 11.71 -8.77 -8.98
N LEU A 275 10.88 -7.98 -8.29
CA LEU A 275 11.38 -7.04 -7.29
C LEU A 275 12.08 -7.80 -6.15
N THR A 276 11.46 -8.85 -5.63
CA THR A 276 12.03 -9.66 -4.54
C THR A 276 13.39 -10.26 -4.94
N ASN A 277 13.46 -10.86 -6.11
CA ASN A 277 14.69 -11.47 -6.61
C ASN A 277 15.81 -10.43 -6.81
N SER A 278 15.48 -9.22 -7.27
CA SER A 278 16.49 -8.16 -7.45
C SER A 278 17.16 -7.73 -6.13
N TYR A 279 16.41 -7.73 -5.03
CA TYR A 279 16.91 -7.39 -3.70
C TYR A 279 17.58 -8.58 -2.99
N GLN A 280 17.15 -9.82 -3.27
CA GLN A 280 17.82 -11.02 -2.73
C GLN A 280 19.15 -11.31 -3.43
N GLN A 281 19.24 -11.11 -4.75
CA GLN A 281 20.48 -11.32 -5.50
C GLN A 281 21.56 -10.28 -5.16
N SER A 282 21.19 -9.01 -4.98
CA SER A 282 22.12 -7.96 -4.54
C SER A 282 22.71 -8.27 -3.17
N ASN A 283 21.89 -8.73 -2.21
CA ASN A 283 22.36 -9.16 -0.89
C ASN A 283 23.41 -10.29 -0.95
N ILE A 284 23.24 -11.28 -1.85
CA ILE A 284 24.22 -12.36 -2.01
C ILE A 284 25.57 -11.84 -2.52
N VAL A 285 25.55 -10.89 -3.46
CA VAL A 285 26.76 -10.29 -4.02
C VAL A 285 27.50 -9.46 -2.97
N ASP A 286 26.79 -8.67 -2.16
CA ASP A 286 27.41 -7.85 -1.11
C ASP A 286 28.00 -8.69 0.04
N ILE A 287 27.32 -9.79 0.42
CA ILE A 287 27.85 -10.77 1.39
C ILE A 287 29.11 -11.47 0.86
N SER A 288 29.14 -11.81 -0.43
CA SER A 288 30.31 -12.48 -1.02
C SER A 288 31.50 -11.54 -1.23
N LEU A 289 31.27 -10.25 -1.49
CA LEU A 289 32.31 -9.21 -1.52
C LEU A 289 32.90 -8.92 -0.14
N SER A 290 32.04 -8.73 0.88
CA SER A 290 32.50 -8.51 2.27
C SER A 290 33.20 -9.73 2.87
N ALA A 291 32.77 -10.95 2.52
CA ALA A 291 33.48 -12.18 2.84
C ALA A 291 34.87 -12.26 2.17
N ALA A 292 35.01 -11.76 0.93
CA ALA A 292 36.29 -11.73 0.24
C ALA A 292 37.26 -10.68 0.83
N GLU A 293 36.75 -9.53 1.28
CA GLU A 293 37.54 -8.48 1.93
C GLU A 293 38.01 -8.89 3.35
N SER A 294 37.17 -9.61 4.11
CA SER A 294 37.54 -10.13 5.44
C SER A 294 38.54 -11.29 5.41
N ILE A 295 38.76 -11.93 4.25
CA ILE A 295 39.80 -12.96 4.05
C ILE A 295 41.19 -12.35 3.76
N GLY A 296 41.33 -11.02 3.73
CA GLY A 296 42.62 -10.36 3.78
C GLY A 296 43.47 -10.56 2.51
N ILE A 297 42.90 -10.23 1.33
CA ILE A 297 43.71 -10.01 0.14
C ILE A 297 44.12 -8.54 0.11
N ASP A 298 45.20 -8.25 0.80
CA ASP A 298 45.88 -6.96 0.79
C ASP A 298 46.45 -6.71 -0.63
N SER A 299 45.98 -5.67 -1.31
CA SER A 299 46.73 -5.06 -2.41
C SER A 299 46.29 -3.62 -2.65
N ASN A 300 47.03 -2.71 -2.01
CA ASN A 300 47.35 -1.42 -2.61
C ASN A 300 47.77 -1.65 -4.07
N ILE A 301 46.87 -1.32 -5.00
CA ILE A 301 47.05 -0.79 -6.36
C ILE A 301 45.65 -0.87 -6.99
N GLN A 302 45.06 0.26 -7.35
CA GLN A 302 43.89 0.26 -8.24
C GLN A 302 44.32 -0.18 -9.65
N PRO A 303 43.63 -1.18 -10.22
CA PRO A 303 43.30 -1.10 -11.64
C PRO A 303 41.79 -1.26 -11.86
N SER A 304 41.32 -0.63 -12.94
CA SER A 304 39.91 -0.54 -13.35
C SER A 304 39.19 -1.88 -13.39
N ILE A 305 37.90 -1.85 -13.02
CA ILE A 305 36.87 -2.92 -12.96
C ILE A 305 36.99 -4.01 -14.06
N PHE A 306 37.48 -3.69 -15.26
CA PHE A 306 37.66 -4.65 -16.36
C PHE A 306 38.83 -5.64 -16.21
N SER A 307 39.86 -5.37 -15.39
CA SER A 307 40.97 -6.32 -15.23
C SER A 307 40.66 -7.46 -14.24
N ARG A 308 39.75 -7.23 -13.29
CA ARG A 308 39.34 -8.22 -12.27
C ARG A 308 38.56 -9.39 -12.85
N ILE A 309 37.71 -9.14 -13.84
CA ILE A 309 36.91 -10.18 -14.51
C ILE A 309 37.83 -11.13 -15.32
N LYS A 310 38.89 -10.60 -15.93
CA LYS A 310 39.80 -11.40 -16.78
C LYS A 310 40.69 -12.36 -15.98
N VAL A 311 41.06 -12.00 -14.75
CA VAL A 311 41.87 -12.85 -13.86
C VAL A 311 41.04 -13.96 -13.23
N PHE A 312 39.75 -13.73 -12.98
CA PHE A 312 38.85 -14.75 -12.43
C PHE A 312 38.59 -15.89 -13.42
N PHE A 313 38.38 -15.58 -14.70
CA PHE A 313 38.18 -16.60 -15.75
C PHE A 313 39.46 -17.32 -16.19
N GLN A 314 40.66 -16.75 -15.94
CA GLN A 314 41.93 -17.46 -16.21
C GLN A 314 42.37 -18.41 -15.10
N LYS A 315 41.77 -18.33 -13.89
CA LYS A 315 42.08 -19.23 -12.76
C LYS A 315 41.17 -20.46 -12.66
N LEU A 316 40.05 -20.48 -13.38
CA LEU A 316 39.20 -21.66 -13.53
C LEU A 316 39.57 -22.38 -14.82
N ASN A 317 40.55 -23.29 -14.76
CA ASN A 317 40.78 -24.28 -15.81
C ASN A 317 39.67 -25.36 -15.75
N ILE A 318 38.45 -24.98 -16.14
CA ILE A 318 37.36 -25.84 -16.65
C ILE A 318 36.66 -25.08 -17.77
#